data_AF-A0A8J2LA31-F1
#
_entry.id   AF-A0A8J2LA31-F1
#
_cell.length_a   1.000
_cell.length_b   1.000
_cell.length_c   1.000
_cell.angle_alpha   90.00
_cell.angle_beta   90.00
_cell.angle_gamma   90.00
#
_symmetry.space_group_name_H-M   'P 1'
#
loop_
_entity.id
_entity.type
_entity.pdbx_description
1 polymer ?
#
loop_
_entity_poly.entity_id
_entity_poly.type
_entity_poly.pdbx_seq_one_letter_code
_entity_poly.pdbx_strand_id
1 'polypeptide(L)' 'LTFSNQFLQIATRLPTKNLYGIGENEQHSFRHKFDQYYTWPLYTRDQPPNSNDNMYSVHPRYTVLENDGSAHGV' A
#
# COMPACT_ATOMS: atom_id res chain seq x y z
N LEU A 1 -8.70 13.99 8.67
CA LEU A 1 -7.69 14.69 7.84
C LEU A 1 -6.80 15.46 8.79
N THR A 2 -5.49 15.25 8.71
CA THR A 2 -4.48 16.06 9.42
C THR A 2 -3.59 16.71 8.37
N PHE A 3 -3.34 18.01 8.48
CA PHE A 3 -2.55 18.78 7.53
C PHE A 3 -1.65 19.76 8.29
N SER A 4 -0.34 19.51 8.28
CA SER A 4 0.66 20.38 8.87
C SER A 4 1.93 20.39 7.99
N ASN A 5 2.86 21.31 8.29
CA ASN A 5 4.02 21.59 7.45
C ASN A 5 4.83 20.35 7.03
N GLN A 6 4.96 19.35 7.91
CA GLN A 6 5.75 18.14 7.66
C GLN A 6 4.96 16.86 7.95
N PHE A 7 3.62 16.94 8.01
CA PHE A 7 2.77 15.77 8.24
C PHE A 7 1.40 15.92 7.57
N LEU A 8 1.11 14.98 6.66
CA LEU A 8 -0.16 14.87 5.95
C LEU A 8 -0.75 13.49 6.26
N GLN A 9 -2.02 13.44 6.66
CA GLN A 9 -2.74 12.19 6.88
C GLN A 9 -4.15 12.25 6.30
N ILE A 10 -4.43 11.35 5.37
CA ILE A 10 -5.74 11.07 4.80
C ILE A 10 -6.03 9.57 4.93
N ALA A 11 -7.30 9.22 5.07
CA ALA A 11 -7.75 7.83 5.07
C ALA A 11 -8.98 7.72 4.18
N THR A 12 -9.11 6.59 3.49
CA THR A 12 -10.26 6.27 2.65
C THR A 12 -10.82 4.90 3.04
N ARG A 13 -12.11 4.69 2.78
CA ARG A 13 -12.72 3.36 2.89
C ARG A 13 -12.59 2.67 1.54
N LEU A 14 -12.11 1.44 1.56
CA LEU A 14 -12.07 0.59 0.35
C LEU A 14 -13.43 -0.09 0.16
N PRO A 15 -13.92 -0.23 -1.08
CA PRO A 15 -15.18 -0.94 -1.34
C PRO A 15 -15.07 -2.46 -1.11
N THR A 16 -13.87 -3.03 -1.25
CA THR A 16 -13.57 -4.44 -0.95
C THR A 16 -12.21 -4.60 -0.28
N LYS A 17 -11.90 -5.82 0.18
CA LYS A 17 -10.58 -6.20 0.73
C LYS A 17 -9.60 -6.71 -0.35
N ASN A 18 -9.93 -6.56 -1.64
CA ASN A 18 -9.10 -7.04 -2.74
C ASN A 18 -8.20 -5.90 -3.26
N LEU A 19 -7.20 -5.52 -2.47
CA LEU A 19 -6.23 -4.48 -2.81
C LEU A 19 -4.90 -5.08 -3.27
N TYR A 20 -4.30 -4.47 -4.29
CA TYR A 20 -3.04 -4.86 -4.93
C TYR A 20 -2.16 -3.65 -5.20
N GLY A 21 -0.83 -3.79 -5.16
CA GLY A 21 0.13 -2.69 -5.39
C GLY A 21 0.78 -2.19 -4.11
N ILE A 22 1.16 -0.90 -4.08
CA ILE A 22 1.98 -0.25 -3.03
C ILE A 22 3.37 -0.90 -2.93
N GLY A 23 4.44 -0.13 -3.10
CA GLY A 23 5.80 -0.67 -2.99
C GLY A 23 6.88 0.37 -3.21
N GLU A 24 8.16 0.04 -3.14
CA GLU A 24 8.74 -1.31 -3.13
C GLU A 24 9.00 -1.86 -1.72
N ASN A 25 8.45 -3.05 -1.42
CA ASN A 25 8.61 -3.82 -0.17
C ASN A 25 8.45 -5.32 -0.48
N GLU A 26 8.88 -6.22 0.41
CA GLU A 26 8.63 -7.66 0.24
C GLU A 26 7.17 -8.02 0.59
N GLN A 27 6.43 -8.56 -0.38
CA GLN A 27 5.03 -8.97 -0.20
C GLN A 27 4.85 -10.45 -0.54
N HIS A 28 4.54 -11.28 0.45
CA HIS A 28 4.37 -12.73 0.28
C HIS A 28 3.05 -13.15 -0.40
N SER A 29 2.17 -12.21 -0.69
CA SER A 29 0.91 -12.41 -1.43
C SER A 29 0.65 -11.15 -2.25
N PHE A 30 0.22 -11.34 -3.50
CA PHE A 30 -0.13 -10.20 -4.35
C PHE A 30 -1.35 -9.43 -3.80
N ARG A 31 -2.34 -10.14 -3.24
CA ARG A 31 -3.46 -9.52 -2.51
C ARG A 31 -3.03 -9.18 -1.09
N HIS A 32 -3.24 -7.94 -0.68
CA HIS A 32 -2.97 -7.48 0.68
C HIS A 32 -3.85 -8.15 1.73
N LYS A 33 -3.30 -8.35 2.93
CA LYS A 33 -3.97 -8.90 4.11
C LYS A 33 -4.32 -7.77 5.09
N PHE A 34 -5.60 -7.60 5.41
CA PHE A 34 -6.10 -6.51 6.26
C PHE A 34 -6.29 -6.90 7.74
N ASP A 35 -6.23 -8.19 8.07
CA ASP A 35 -6.33 -8.73 9.43
C ASP A 35 -5.08 -8.44 10.28
N GLN A 36 -3.94 -8.22 9.63
CA GLN A 36 -2.64 -8.02 10.28
C GLN A 36 -2.27 -6.55 10.52
N TYR A 37 -3.09 -5.60 10.06
CA TYR A 37 -2.88 -4.14 10.22
C TYR A 37 -1.48 -3.66 9.78
N TYR A 38 -0.98 -4.17 8.67
CA TYR A 38 0.34 -3.79 8.16
C TYR A 38 0.46 -2.31 7.80
N THR A 39 1.66 -1.78 8.03
CA THR A 39 2.12 -0.49 7.50
C THR A 39 3.23 -0.75 6.49
N TRP A 40 3.09 -0.20 5.29
CA TRP A 40 4.07 -0.29 4.21
C TRP A 40 4.79 1.06 4.05
N PRO A 41 6.00 1.24 4.61
CA PRO A 41 6.77 2.46 4.47
C PRO A 41 7.25 2.62 3.03
N LEU A 42 7.15 3.85 2.50
CA LEU A 42 7.60 4.20 1.16
C LEU A 42 8.69 5.26 1.23
N TYR A 43 9.93 4.84 1.02
CA TYR A 43 11.09 5.72 0.87
C TYR A 43 12.21 4.93 0.19
N THR A 44 12.89 5.50 -0.80
CA THR A 44 13.96 4.77 -1.51
C THR A 44 15.13 4.47 -0.57
N ARG A 45 15.52 3.20 -0.48
CA ARG A 45 16.61 2.70 0.37
C ARG A 45 17.28 1.51 -0.31
N ASP A 46 18.61 1.47 -0.24
CA ASP A 46 19.37 0.27 -0.60
C ASP A 46 19.16 -0.79 0.49
N GLN A 47 18.14 -1.62 0.29
CA GLN A 47 17.71 -2.65 1.23
C GLN A 47 17.22 -3.87 0.42
N PRO A 48 17.85 -5.04 0.57
CA PRO A 48 17.34 -6.27 -0.02
C PRO A 48 15.99 -6.66 0.62
N PRO A 49 15.18 -7.51 -0.05
CA PRO A 49 13.90 -7.97 0.47
C PRO A 49 14.01 -8.43 1.93
N ASN A 50 13.21 -7.80 2.79
CA ASN A 50 13.15 -8.11 4.22
C ASN A 50 11.82 -7.65 4.80
N SER A 51 10.81 -8.53 4.86
CA SER A 51 9.52 -8.23 5.48
C SER A 51 8.90 -6.94 4.89
N ASN A 52 8.32 -6.07 5.71
CA ASN A 52 7.72 -4.81 5.30
C ASN A 52 8.71 -3.63 5.24
N ASP A 53 10.01 -3.87 5.16
CA ASP A 53 11.00 -2.79 4.98
C ASP A 53 10.84 -2.09 3.62
N ASN A 54 11.07 -0.78 3.59
CA ASN A 54 11.17 -0.01 2.35
C ASN A 54 12.43 -0.37 1.58
N MET A 55 12.31 -0.46 0.25
CA MET A 55 13.38 -0.91 -0.64
C MET A 55 13.74 0.17 -1.69
N TYR A 56 14.21 -0.25 -2.86
CA TYR A 56 14.92 0.58 -3.82
C TYR A 56 14.06 1.70 -4.44
N SER A 57 12.77 1.43 -4.68
CA SER A 57 11.87 2.35 -5.41
C SER A 57 10.59 2.71 -4.62
N VAL A 58 9.88 3.73 -5.11
CA VAL A 58 8.62 4.21 -4.50
C VAL A 58 7.51 4.27 -5.54
N HIS A 59 6.43 3.54 -5.26
CA HIS A 59 5.24 3.36 -6.09
C HIS A 59 3.99 3.51 -5.20
N PRO A 60 3.52 4.74 -4.96
CA PRO A 60 2.35 5.03 -4.12
C PRO A 60 1.05 4.82 -4.92
N ARG A 61 0.90 3.65 -5.56
CA ARG A 61 -0.24 3.29 -6.39
C ARG A 61 -0.82 1.95 -5.96
N TYR A 62 -2.14 1.86 -5.90
CA TYR A 62 -2.83 0.60 -5.69
C TYR A 62 -4.03 0.43 -6.63
N THR A 63 -4.50 -0.81 -6.74
CA THR A 63 -5.71 -1.18 -7.49
C THR A 63 -6.62 -2.00 -6.60
N VAL A 64 -7.92 -1.75 -6.69
CA VAL A 64 -8.95 -2.47 -5.95
C VAL A 64 -9.86 -3.17 -6.93
N LEU A 65 -10.12 -4.46 -6.69
CA LEU A 65 -11.09 -5.25 -7.43
C LEU A 65 -12.42 -5.33 -6.66
N GLU A 66 -13.50 -4.89 -7.28
CA GLU A 66 -14.84 -4.84 -6.69
C GLU A 66 -15.61 -6.16 -6.88
N ASN A 67 -16.72 -6.33 -6.15
CA ASN A 67 -17.47 -7.60 -6.14
C ASN A 67 -18.19 -7.90 -7.46
N ASP A 68 -18.45 -6.89 -8.27
CA ASP A 68 -19.07 -6.97 -9.60
C ASP A 68 -18.04 -7.23 -10.72
N GLY A 69 -16.75 -7.31 -10.38
CA GLY A 69 -15.65 -7.46 -11.33
C GLY A 69 -15.10 -6.14 -11.87
N SER A 70 -15.67 -4.99 -11.49
CA SER A 70 -15.11 -3.68 -11.79
C SER A 70 -13.79 -3.47 -11.04
N ALA A 71 -12.91 -2.63 -11.57
CA ALA A 71 -11.66 -2.28 -10.91
C ALA A 71 -11.34 -0.80 -11.04
N HIS A 72 -10.73 -0.22 -10.01
CA HIS A 72 -10.22 1.14 -10.04
C HIS A 72 -8.82 1.19 -9.42
N GLY A 73 -8.04 2.19 -9.81
CA GLY A 73 -6.71 2.43 -9.28
C GLY A 73 -6.52 3.86 -8.84
N VAL A 74 -5.81 4.03 -7.72
CA VAL A 74 -5.36 5.32 -7.19
C VAL A 74 -3.85 5.32 -7.31
#